data_AF-A0A7X7FPS3-F1
#
_entry.id   AF-A0A7X7FPS3-F1
#
_cell.length_a   1.000
_cell.length_b   1.000
_cell.length_c   1.000
_cell.angle_alpha   90.00
_cell.angle_beta   90.00
_cell.angle_gamma   90.00
#
_symmetry.space_group_name_H-M   'P 1'
#
loop_
_entity.id
_entity.type
_entity.pdbx_description
1 polymer ?
#
loop_
_entity_poly.entity_id
_entity_poly.type
_entity_poly.pdbx_seq_one_letter_code
_entity_poly.pdbx_strand_id
1 'polypeptide(L)'
;MKTADNTMRRMAALMVVLCATIPLLAATPSDLLDKAVDLFREGKYQQAQEALLEIDREQLPAERRDQRDELMEEITTAVNQSGEAAQDLEDALAAQARKDLNAAEKRFQEVIDNKYASDAQKRKAAEGLALVKKQRDLAGKIQVPQTATRPAGTAASRPADAFRKAREERARIEAALKIKAGEDAAAKGQYDLAEQHFEEALKLVPNHPAAIHGLQLIKQHRSVEGKPNLIDETANRALLRWTRTVSLYQQSEGEIRGLINDRKYDEARRRVADAGQLLDAGRLDASPPSEYEALRRELDGLGQMIDVEEKDVIEEKAIKDRKITLEIERERERRVGREKMERIGELFNQAEQLKRQKEYEMSAELLREAMAIDPTYERAKWQLEAMEDAGLIDEQVRNRELFLNKMQDALLEADQAKAPRVTGKNDEIFAFPDEERWRLISSRDPYGVDGAGGETEGDRLARKALDTPLPADIQFPQGTTLRQAIDRLKEAGKITINVNWSALGMVGIDPDGTEVGDLSVGGVKLETALEMVLDMAGGTVGDIELGFDVLEGIILVSTTEDLNRKTEVRVYDVRDLLLRIRSLSVDENMGGMGMMGMGGMGMMGMGGMGM
;
A
#
# COMPACT_ATOMS: atom_id res chain seq x y z
N MET A 1 16.57 12.14 -50.81
CA MET A 1 16.67 12.53 -49.39
C MET A 1 15.58 11.83 -48.61
N LYS A 2 15.82 10.59 -48.15
CA LYS A 2 14.78 9.69 -47.58
C LYS A 2 15.27 8.90 -46.37
N THR A 3 16.21 9.45 -45.59
CA THR A 3 16.87 8.72 -44.49
C THR A 3 17.04 9.51 -43.20
N ALA A 4 16.37 10.67 -43.03
CA ALA A 4 16.54 11.51 -41.84
C ALA A 4 15.42 11.38 -40.79
N ASP A 5 14.22 10.89 -41.13
CA ASP A 5 13.06 10.93 -40.21
C ASP A 5 12.93 9.73 -39.25
N ASN A 6 13.71 8.67 -39.46
CA ASN A 6 13.58 7.45 -38.64
C ASN A 6 14.46 7.42 -37.38
N THR A 7 15.41 8.36 -37.23
CA THR A 7 16.27 8.44 -36.04
C THR A 7 15.61 9.27 -34.93
N MET A 8 14.84 10.30 -35.27
CA MET A 8 14.11 11.14 -34.30
C MET A 8 12.93 10.40 -33.65
N ARG A 9 12.24 9.54 -34.41
CA ARG A 9 11.19 8.66 -33.87
C ARG A 9 11.72 7.54 -32.97
N ARG A 10 12.95 7.07 -33.19
CA ARG A 10 13.59 6.07 -32.32
C ARG A 10 14.16 6.66 -31.03
N MET A 11 14.61 7.92 -31.03
CA MET A 11 14.98 8.61 -29.79
C MET A 11 13.76 9.02 -28.94
N ALA A 12 12.63 9.40 -29.57
CA ALA A 12 11.40 9.68 -28.85
C ALA A 12 10.78 8.42 -28.22
N ALA A 13 10.90 7.26 -28.87
CA ALA A 13 10.47 5.98 -28.30
C ALA A 13 11.39 5.51 -27.14
N LEU A 14 12.67 5.89 -27.12
CA LEU A 14 13.58 5.57 -26.01
C LEU A 14 13.38 6.49 -24.79
N MET A 15 12.88 7.71 -24.99
CA MET A 15 12.49 8.61 -23.88
C MET A 15 11.06 8.39 -23.37
N VAL A 16 10.19 7.75 -24.16
CA VAL A 16 8.82 7.40 -23.72
C VAL A 16 8.75 6.03 -23.03
N VAL A 17 9.79 5.20 -23.13
CA VAL A 17 9.94 3.97 -22.32
C VAL A 17 10.69 4.22 -21.00
N LEU A 18 11.23 5.43 -20.78
CA LEU A 18 11.81 5.85 -19.49
C LEU A 18 10.85 6.74 -18.65
N CYS A 19 9.57 6.79 -19.01
CA CYS A 19 8.49 7.35 -18.21
C CYS A 19 7.47 6.26 -17.84
N ALA A 20 7.94 5.03 -17.64
CA ALA A 20 7.22 4.08 -16.80
C ALA A 20 7.25 4.65 -15.38
N THR A 21 6.08 5.12 -14.93
CA THR A 21 5.64 5.17 -13.53
C THR A 21 6.77 5.09 -12.50
N ILE A 22 7.26 6.24 -12.04
CA ILE A 22 7.69 6.33 -10.65
C ILE A 22 6.37 6.53 -9.89
N PRO A 23 5.76 5.48 -9.30
CA PRO A 23 4.85 5.76 -8.21
C PRO A 23 5.66 6.58 -7.21
N LEU A 24 5.12 7.72 -6.78
CA LEU A 24 5.48 8.21 -5.46
C LEU A 24 5.19 7.02 -4.53
N LEU A 25 6.23 6.29 -4.15
CA LEU A 25 6.13 5.17 -3.23
C LEU A 25 5.62 5.78 -1.93
N ALA A 26 4.31 5.69 -1.71
CA ALA A 26 3.79 5.67 -0.36
C ALA A 26 4.58 4.55 0.33
N ALA A 27 5.37 4.92 1.34
CA ALA A 27 6.16 3.96 2.10
C ALA A 27 5.24 2.82 2.52
N THR A 28 5.59 1.59 2.18
CA THR A 28 4.74 0.46 2.52
C THR A 28 4.66 0.34 4.05
N PRO A 29 3.61 -0.27 4.62
CA PRO A 29 3.52 -0.50 6.06
C PRO A 29 4.75 -1.23 6.64
N SER A 30 5.43 -2.06 5.83
CA SER A 30 6.70 -2.70 6.20
C SER A 30 7.88 -1.73 6.20
N ASP A 31 7.96 -0.81 5.23
CA ASP A 31 9.00 0.23 5.21
C ASP A 31 8.85 1.20 6.40
N LEU A 32 7.62 1.49 6.81
CA LEU A 32 7.33 2.28 8.01
C LEU A 32 7.77 1.54 9.29
N LEU A 33 7.57 0.23 9.36
CA LEU A 33 8.04 -0.59 10.48
C LEU A 33 9.58 -0.60 10.55
N ASP A 34 10.26 -0.75 9.42
CA ASP A 34 11.72 -0.70 9.34
C ASP A 34 12.25 0.68 9.76
N LYS A 35 11.57 1.77 9.35
CA LYS A 35 11.87 3.13 9.81
C LYS A 35 11.68 3.30 11.33
N ALA A 36 10.64 2.70 11.91
CA ALA A 36 10.42 2.75 13.36
C ALA A 36 11.52 2.00 14.13
N VAL A 37 11.99 0.87 13.61
CA VAL A 37 13.15 0.13 14.16
C VAL A 37 14.42 0.98 14.12
N ASP A 38 14.67 1.68 13.02
CA ASP A 38 15.84 2.55 12.89
C ASP A 38 15.77 3.75 13.85
N LEU A 39 14.61 4.39 13.99
CA LEU A 39 14.40 5.47 14.96
C LEU A 39 14.59 4.99 16.40
N PHE A 40 14.17 3.75 16.72
CA PHE A 40 14.41 3.14 18.01
C PHE A 40 15.91 2.92 18.28
N ARG A 41 16.66 2.42 17.29
CA ARG A 41 18.12 2.25 17.37
C ARG A 41 18.86 3.57 17.52
N GLU A 42 18.35 4.64 16.91
CA GLU A 42 18.87 6.00 17.06
C GLU A 42 18.54 6.65 18.42
N GLY A 43 17.78 5.97 19.29
CA GLY A 43 17.38 6.49 20.60
C GLY A 43 16.28 7.56 20.52
N LYS A 44 15.57 7.67 19.39
CA LYS A 44 14.46 8.60 19.17
C LYS A 44 13.13 7.94 19.48
N TYR A 45 12.96 7.47 20.72
CA TYR A 45 11.85 6.62 21.14
C TYR A 45 10.46 7.22 20.88
N GLN A 46 10.30 8.53 21.05
CA GLN A 46 9.02 9.20 20.83
C GLN A 46 8.63 9.25 19.34
N GLN A 47 9.60 9.48 18.45
CA GLN A 47 9.38 9.44 17.00
C GLN A 47 9.16 8.00 16.50
N ALA A 48 9.83 7.02 17.13
CA ALA A 48 9.61 5.61 16.84
C ALA A 48 8.18 5.18 17.22
N GLN A 49 7.65 5.67 18.35
CA GLN A 49 6.27 5.41 18.80
C GLN A 49 5.24 5.99 17.82
N GLU A 50 5.42 7.24 17.40
CA GLU A 50 4.53 7.89 16.41
C GLU A 50 4.53 7.11 15.08
N ALA A 51 5.70 6.72 14.58
CA ALA A 51 5.82 5.94 13.36
C ALA A 51 5.12 4.57 13.43
N LEU A 52 5.08 3.94 14.62
CA LEU A 52 4.37 2.66 14.82
C LEU A 52 2.86 2.79 14.95
N LEU A 53 2.37 3.92 15.46
CA LEU A 53 0.95 4.22 15.57
C LEU A 53 0.30 4.49 14.21
N GLU A 54 1.08 4.98 13.24
CA GLU A 54 0.64 5.17 11.85
C GLU A 54 0.48 3.86 11.07
N ILE A 55 1.05 2.75 11.57
CA ILE A 55 0.99 1.45 10.90
C ILE A 55 -0.27 0.68 11.29
N ASP A 56 -1.11 0.40 10.31
CA ASP A 56 -2.23 -0.52 10.45
C ASP A 56 -1.73 -1.96 10.58
N ARG A 57 -1.98 -2.57 11.75
CA ARG A 57 -1.59 -3.93 12.10
C ARG A 57 -2.09 -4.95 11.09
N GLU A 58 -3.30 -4.77 10.55
CA GLU A 58 -3.91 -5.75 9.65
C GLU A 58 -3.29 -5.74 8.25
N GLN A 59 -2.53 -4.70 7.91
CA GLN A 59 -1.84 -4.57 6.62
C GLN A 59 -0.44 -5.19 6.64
N LEU A 60 0.04 -5.66 7.79
CA LEU A 60 1.34 -6.34 7.93
C LEU A 60 1.22 -7.87 7.75
N PRO A 61 2.24 -8.54 7.18
CA PRO A 61 2.38 -10.00 7.25
C PRO A 61 2.48 -10.51 8.68
N ALA A 62 2.03 -11.74 8.97
CA ALA A 62 1.96 -12.30 10.33
C ALA A 62 3.28 -12.17 11.13
N GLU A 63 4.42 -12.55 10.53
CA GLU A 63 5.75 -12.42 11.18
C GLU A 63 6.12 -10.96 11.52
N ARG A 64 5.70 -10.00 10.68
CA ARG A 64 5.95 -8.57 10.91
C ARG A 64 4.98 -7.96 11.93
N ARG A 65 3.80 -8.55 12.12
CA ARG A 65 2.84 -8.14 13.17
C ARG A 65 3.41 -8.42 14.55
N ASP A 66 3.99 -9.60 14.74
CA ASP A 66 4.62 -9.98 16.02
C ASP A 66 5.81 -9.07 16.31
N GLN A 67 6.65 -8.80 15.31
CA GLN A 67 7.78 -7.86 15.42
C GLN A 67 7.32 -6.44 15.81
N ARG A 68 6.21 -5.95 15.24
CA ARG A 68 5.62 -4.64 15.56
C ARG A 68 5.11 -4.61 17.00
N ASP A 69 4.39 -5.65 17.42
CA ASP A 69 3.77 -5.73 18.74
C ASP A 69 4.84 -5.83 19.85
N GLU A 70 5.93 -6.59 19.63
CA GLU A 70 7.11 -6.64 20.50
C GLU A 70 7.83 -5.27 20.57
N LEU A 71 8.06 -4.63 19.42
CA LEU A 71 8.70 -3.33 19.35
C LEU A 71 7.88 -2.23 20.05
N MET A 72 6.54 -2.30 19.99
CA MET A 72 5.65 -1.38 20.71
C MET A 72 5.79 -1.49 22.24
N GLU A 73 5.94 -2.70 22.77
CA GLU A 73 6.14 -2.93 24.20
C GLU A 73 7.51 -2.40 24.66
N GLU A 74 8.56 -2.66 23.88
CA GLU A 74 9.91 -2.13 24.14
C GLU A 74 9.95 -0.61 24.07
N ILE A 75 9.31 0.00 23.06
CA ILE A 75 9.24 1.46 22.91
C ILE A 75 8.49 2.10 24.06
N THR A 76 7.38 1.51 24.50
CA THR A 76 6.62 2.05 25.64
C THR A 76 7.49 2.08 26.91
N THR A 77 8.26 1.02 27.15
CA THR A 77 9.21 0.96 28.26
C THR A 77 10.34 1.99 28.08
N ALA A 78 10.88 2.12 26.87
CA ALA A 78 11.96 3.04 26.54
C ALA A 78 11.53 4.52 26.65
N VAL A 79 10.31 4.88 26.24
CA VAL A 79 9.77 6.24 26.38
C VAL A 79 9.63 6.60 27.86
N ASN A 80 9.08 5.70 28.68
CA ASN A 80 8.95 5.94 30.12
C ASN A 80 10.32 6.13 30.78
N GLN A 81 11.27 5.22 30.52
CA GLN A 81 12.63 5.29 31.07
C GLN A 81 13.43 6.49 30.54
N SER A 82 13.25 6.88 29.28
CA SER A 82 13.86 8.09 28.70
C SER A 82 13.25 9.37 29.27
N GLY A 83 11.95 9.35 29.62
CA GLY A 83 11.27 10.45 30.30
C GLY A 83 11.77 10.63 31.73
N GLU A 84 11.91 9.53 32.49
CA GLU A 84 12.53 9.53 33.81
C GLU A 84 13.97 10.10 33.75
N ALA A 85 14.79 9.67 32.80
CA ALA A 85 16.13 10.22 32.61
C ALA A 85 16.15 11.72 32.27
N ALA A 86 15.15 12.22 31.53
CA ALA A 86 15.03 13.65 31.23
C ALA A 86 14.71 14.45 32.50
N GLN A 87 13.76 13.95 33.29
CA GLN A 87 13.37 14.55 34.56
C GLN A 87 14.51 14.52 35.58
N ASP A 88 15.24 13.40 35.70
CA ASP A 88 16.39 13.29 36.59
C ASP A 88 17.52 14.25 36.18
N LEU A 89 17.72 14.49 34.89
CA LEU A 89 18.69 15.47 34.41
C LEU A 89 18.29 16.91 34.79
N GLU A 90 17.00 17.24 34.69
CA GLU A 90 16.47 18.54 35.09
C GLU A 90 16.57 18.75 36.60
N ASP A 91 16.18 17.75 37.39
CA ASP A 91 16.32 17.72 38.85
C ASP A 91 17.78 17.86 39.27
N ALA A 92 18.72 17.20 38.57
CA ALA A 92 20.15 17.28 38.84
C ALA A 92 20.70 18.70 38.60
N LEU A 93 20.30 19.34 37.50
CA LEU A 93 20.68 20.72 37.18
C LEU A 93 20.08 21.71 38.18
N ALA A 94 18.83 21.50 38.60
CA ALA A 94 18.17 22.31 39.62
C ALA A 94 18.85 22.17 40.99
N ALA A 95 19.22 20.95 41.40
CA ALA A 95 19.98 20.69 42.61
C ALA A 95 21.37 21.35 42.57
N GLN A 96 22.05 21.29 41.43
CA GLN A 96 23.33 21.97 41.20
C GLN A 96 23.19 23.50 41.32
N ALA A 97 22.14 24.09 40.76
CA ALA A 97 21.85 25.52 40.87
C ALA A 97 21.58 25.95 42.32
N ARG A 98 20.95 25.07 43.12
CA ARG A 98 20.70 25.27 44.56
C ARG A 98 21.91 24.97 45.44
N LYS A 99 23.06 24.59 44.86
CA LYS A 99 24.30 24.16 45.54
C LYS A 99 24.12 22.91 46.41
N ASP A 100 23.09 22.11 46.17
CA ASP A 100 22.93 20.79 46.78
C ASP A 100 23.72 19.76 45.97
N LEU A 101 25.04 19.73 46.22
CA LEU A 101 25.99 18.96 45.43
C LEU A 101 25.77 17.43 45.55
N ASN A 102 25.27 16.96 46.70
CA ASN A 102 25.03 15.53 46.92
C ASN A 102 23.79 15.04 46.16
N ALA A 103 22.71 15.82 46.18
CA ALA A 103 21.50 15.50 45.41
C ALA A 103 21.78 15.57 43.90
N ALA A 104 22.56 16.58 43.46
CA ALA A 104 22.95 16.72 42.06
C ALA A 104 23.80 15.54 41.56
N GLU A 105 24.82 15.11 42.34
CA GLU A 105 25.68 13.98 41.98
C GLU A 105 24.89 12.68 41.80
N LYS A 106 23.98 12.38 42.73
CA LYS A 106 23.14 11.17 42.66
C LYS A 106 22.27 11.16 41.40
N ARG A 107 21.57 12.27 41.12
CA ARG A 107 20.67 12.37 39.95
C ARG A 107 21.45 12.33 38.63
N PHE A 108 22.63 12.96 38.55
CA PHE A 108 23.49 12.83 37.36
C PHE A 108 23.97 11.38 37.13
N GLN A 109 24.24 10.63 38.20
CA GLN A 109 24.63 9.22 38.08
C GLN A 109 23.47 8.33 37.61
N GLU A 110 22.26 8.57 38.11
CA GLU A 110 21.04 7.86 37.69
C GLU A 110 20.75 8.06 36.18
N VAL A 111 20.99 9.27 35.64
CA VAL A 111 20.88 9.53 34.18
C VAL A 111 21.93 8.78 33.37
N ILE A 112 23.16 8.63 33.89
CA ILE A 112 24.25 7.90 33.22
C ILE A 112 23.96 6.39 33.19
N ASP A 113 23.46 5.86 34.29
CA ASP A 113 23.19 4.43 34.48
C ASP A 113 21.91 3.98 33.75
N ASN A 114 21.04 4.92 33.35
CA ASN A 114 19.82 4.61 32.61
C ASN A 114 20.14 4.10 31.19
N LYS A 115 19.65 2.89 30.88
CA LYS A 115 19.85 2.20 29.60
C LYS A 115 19.25 2.98 28.41
N TYR A 116 18.12 3.65 28.62
CA TYR A 116 17.35 4.34 27.58
C TYR A 116 17.59 5.85 27.54
N ALA A 117 18.49 6.39 28.38
CA ALA A 117 18.90 7.79 28.26
C ALA A 117 19.69 8.01 26.96
N SER A 118 19.36 9.09 26.25
CA SER A 118 20.06 9.47 25.00
C SER A 118 21.53 9.82 25.25
N ASP A 119 22.36 9.66 24.22
CA ASP A 119 23.79 10.02 24.30
C ASP A 119 24.01 11.49 24.68
N ALA A 120 23.11 12.39 24.24
CA ALA A 120 23.16 13.79 24.60
C ALA A 120 22.89 14.02 26.10
N GLN A 121 21.91 13.30 26.68
CA GLN A 121 21.62 13.36 28.11
C GLN A 121 22.78 12.80 28.94
N LYS A 122 23.35 11.65 28.54
CA LYS A 122 24.50 11.04 29.22
C LYS A 122 25.73 11.95 29.22
N ARG A 123 26.01 12.63 28.09
CA ARG A 123 27.11 13.61 28.01
C ARG A 123 26.87 14.80 28.94
N LYS A 124 25.68 15.40 28.91
CA LYS A 124 25.32 16.52 29.81
C LYS A 124 25.40 16.12 31.28
N ALA A 125 24.96 14.91 31.63
CA ALA A 125 25.05 14.40 32.99
C ALA A 125 26.51 14.18 33.43
N ALA A 126 27.36 13.65 32.56
CA ALA A 126 28.79 13.48 32.82
C ALA A 126 29.52 14.83 33.02
N GLU A 127 29.17 15.84 32.21
CA GLU A 127 29.68 17.21 32.36
C GLU A 127 29.23 17.84 33.68
N GLY A 128 27.95 17.71 34.03
CA GLY A 128 27.37 18.15 35.30
C GLY A 128 28.07 17.50 36.49
N LEU A 129 28.30 16.19 36.45
CA LEU A 129 29.00 15.43 37.48
C LEU A 129 30.46 15.90 37.64
N ALA A 130 31.16 16.19 36.54
CA ALA A 130 32.52 16.74 36.59
C ALA A 130 32.57 18.15 37.22
N LEU A 131 31.57 18.98 36.93
CA LEU A 131 31.43 20.32 37.53
C LEU A 131 31.13 20.25 39.03
N VAL A 132 30.23 19.35 39.44
CA VAL A 132 29.89 19.12 40.87
C VAL A 132 31.13 18.67 41.66
N LYS A 133 31.91 17.73 41.12
CA LYS A 133 33.18 17.28 41.73
C LYS A 133 34.18 18.43 41.89
N LYS A 134 34.33 19.26 40.85
CA LYS A 134 35.20 20.45 40.89
C LYS A 134 34.73 21.51 41.91
N GLN A 135 33.42 21.74 42.02
CA GLN A 135 32.84 22.67 43.00
C GLN A 135 33.07 22.19 44.44
N ARG A 136 33.03 20.87 44.69
CA ARG A 136 33.34 20.28 45.98
C ARG A 136 34.80 20.52 46.41
N ASP A 137 35.73 20.34 45.47
CA ASP A 137 37.17 20.51 45.74
C ASP A 137 37.57 21.97 46.02
N LEU A 138 36.81 22.93 45.50
CA LEU A 138 36.98 24.37 45.75
C LEU A 138 36.44 24.80 47.13
N ALA A 139 35.36 24.19 47.61
CA ALA A 139 34.76 24.50 48.90
C ALA A 139 35.61 24.03 50.10
N GLY A 140 36.48 23.04 49.92
CA GLY A 140 37.35 22.50 50.98
C GLY A 140 38.58 23.34 51.34
N LYS A 141 38.83 24.49 50.68
CA LYS A 141 40.11 25.24 50.79
C LYS A 141 40.05 26.57 51.57
N ILE A 142 38.95 26.90 52.26
CA ILE A 142 38.84 28.17 52.99
C ILE A 142 38.54 27.92 54.47
N GLN A 143 39.56 28.01 55.32
CA GLN A 143 39.44 28.12 56.78
C GLN A 143 40.35 29.25 57.28
N VAL A 144 39.76 30.19 58.01
CA VAL A 144 40.35 31.44 58.52
C VAL A 144 40.80 31.25 59.99
N PRO A 145 41.99 31.72 60.43
CA PRO A 145 42.40 31.68 61.83
C PRO A 145 42.06 32.98 62.60
N GLN A 146 41.64 32.81 63.87
CA GLN A 146 41.37 33.86 64.85
C GLN A 146 42.65 34.32 65.58
N THR A 147 42.84 35.63 65.76
CA THR A 147 43.92 36.25 66.55
C THR A 147 43.40 36.74 67.90
N ALA A 148 44.08 36.35 68.98
CA ALA A 148 43.84 36.82 70.35
C ALA A 148 44.72 38.02 70.70
N THR A 149 44.12 39.03 71.33
CA THR A 149 44.73 40.27 71.84
C THR A 149 45.25 40.12 73.27
N ARG A 150 46.29 40.88 73.63
CA ARG A 150 46.80 41.06 75.00
C ARG A 150 47.01 42.57 75.27
N PRO A 151 46.49 43.17 76.37
CA PRO A 151 46.58 44.61 76.59
C PRO A 151 47.65 45.06 77.61
N ALA A 152 48.19 46.24 77.31
CA ALA A 152 48.46 47.46 78.11
C ALA A 152 48.94 47.45 79.58
N GLY A 153 49.77 48.47 79.85
CA GLY A 153 49.98 49.14 81.16
C GLY A 153 51.46 49.22 81.55
N THR A 154 52.03 50.27 82.13
CA THR A 154 51.58 51.56 82.71
C THR A 154 52.87 52.29 83.14
N ALA A 155 52.94 53.63 83.19
CA ALA A 155 53.54 54.38 84.31
C ALA A 155 53.68 55.89 84.02
N ALA A 156 53.01 56.70 84.84
CA ALA A 156 53.19 58.14 84.99
C ALA A 156 53.83 58.45 86.35
N SER A 157 54.70 59.46 86.43
CA SER A 157 55.06 60.22 87.64
C SER A 157 55.88 61.45 87.22
N ARG A 158 55.89 62.65 87.82
CA ARG A 158 55.23 63.35 88.95
C ARG A 158 55.62 64.86 88.78
N PRO A 159 54.99 65.81 89.50
CA PRO A 159 54.69 67.18 89.03
C PRO A 159 55.65 68.28 89.55
N ALA A 160 55.94 69.29 88.73
CA ALA A 160 56.60 70.57 89.10
C ALA A 160 55.61 71.75 88.96
N ASP A 161 54.59 71.80 89.83
CA ASP A 161 53.25 72.14 89.34
C ASP A 161 52.40 72.93 90.35
N ALA A 162 52.92 74.07 90.84
CA ALA A 162 52.16 74.96 91.73
C ALA A 162 52.05 76.42 91.22
N PHE A 163 53.00 76.93 90.44
CA PHE A 163 52.94 78.31 89.90
C PHE A 163 52.61 78.41 88.39
N ARG A 164 52.74 77.30 87.63
CA ARG A 164 52.27 77.20 86.23
C ARG A 164 50.78 76.87 86.14
N LYS A 165 50.27 76.08 87.10
CA LYS A 165 48.85 75.68 87.21
C LYS A 165 47.89 76.86 87.24
N ALA A 166 48.15 77.88 88.05
CA ALA A 166 47.20 78.99 88.22
C ALA A 166 46.98 79.84 86.94
N ARG A 167 47.98 79.92 86.04
CA ARG A 167 47.87 80.64 84.76
C ARG A 167 47.28 79.76 83.66
N GLU A 168 47.64 78.46 83.64
CA GLU A 168 47.03 77.46 82.75
C GLU A 168 45.55 77.22 83.07
N GLU A 169 45.15 77.24 84.34
CA GLU A 169 43.78 76.97 84.77
C GLU A 169 42.83 78.11 84.35
N ARG A 170 43.27 79.38 84.44
CA ARG A 170 42.52 80.50 83.88
C ARG A 170 42.39 80.43 82.35
N ALA A 171 43.47 80.11 81.64
CA ALA A 171 43.44 79.95 80.18
C ALA A 171 42.57 78.76 79.73
N ARG A 172 42.53 77.66 80.50
CA ARG A 172 41.67 76.49 80.22
C ARG A 172 40.20 76.80 80.45
N ILE A 173 39.84 77.57 81.47
CA ILE A 173 38.45 77.99 81.72
C ILE A 173 37.95 78.89 80.59
N GLU A 174 38.77 79.86 80.16
CA GLU A 174 38.42 80.76 79.07
C GLU A 174 38.34 80.03 77.71
N ALA A 175 39.27 79.11 77.44
CA ALA A 175 39.20 78.24 76.26
C ALA A 175 37.96 77.32 76.28
N ALA A 176 37.57 76.78 77.45
CA ALA A 176 36.37 75.95 77.57
C ALA A 176 35.07 76.73 77.29
N LEU A 177 34.99 78.00 77.72
CA LEU A 177 33.86 78.87 77.39
C LEU A 177 33.78 79.13 75.88
N LYS A 178 34.92 79.37 75.21
CA LYS A 178 34.98 79.56 73.76
C LYS A 178 34.63 78.30 72.97
N ILE A 179 35.05 77.12 73.43
CA ILE A 179 34.66 75.83 72.83
C ILE A 179 33.15 75.62 72.93
N LYS A 180 32.56 75.87 74.09
CA LYS A 180 31.10 75.74 74.26
C LYS A 180 30.34 76.72 73.37
N ALA A 181 30.81 77.95 73.23
CA ALA A 181 30.23 78.92 72.30
C ALA A 181 30.37 78.46 70.83
N GLY A 182 31.49 77.83 70.46
CA GLY A 182 31.69 77.24 69.14
C GLY A 182 30.79 76.04 68.87
N GLU A 183 30.59 75.15 69.86
CA GLU A 183 29.67 74.01 69.78
C GLU A 183 28.21 74.48 69.67
N ASP A 184 27.81 75.49 70.44
CA ASP A 184 26.46 76.09 70.38
C ASP A 184 26.21 76.78 69.03
N ALA A 185 27.23 77.42 68.44
CA ALA A 185 27.15 78.02 67.11
C ALA A 185 27.06 76.96 66.00
N ALA A 186 27.83 75.87 66.12
CA ALA A 186 27.76 74.74 65.20
C ALA A 186 26.40 74.03 65.26
N ALA A 187 25.83 73.85 66.46
CA ALA A 187 24.48 73.29 66.64
C ALA A 187 23.37 74.16 66.02
N LYS A 188 23.62 75.47 65.88
CA LYS A 188 22.72 76.43 65.21
C LYS A 188 22.98 76.57 63.71
N GLY A 189 23.90 75.78 63.14
CA GLY A 189 24.28 75.86 61.72
C GLY A 189 25.10 77.11 61.36
N GLN A 190 25.61 77.85 62.35
CA GLN A 190 26.42 79.06 62.15
C GLN A 190 27.91 78.70 62.10
N TYR A 191 28.30 77.98 61.04
CA TYR A 191 29.63 77.37 60.94
C TYR A 191 30.79 78.37 60.90
N ASP A 192 30.59 79.56 60.34
CA ASP A 192 31.63 80.62 60.31
C ASP A 192 31.90 81.22 61.71
N LEU A 193 30.84 81.40 62.51
CA LEU A 193 30.95 81.86 63.89
C LEU A 193 31.58 80.77 64.78
N ALA A 194 31.22 79.51 64.53
CA ALA A 194 31.78 78.36 65.22
C ALA A 194 33.28 78.20 64.95
N GLU A 195 33.72 78.38 63.70
CA GLU A 195 35.14 78.35 63.30
C GLU A 195 35.96 79.42 64.05
N GLN A 196 35.45 80.65 64.11
CA GLN A 196 36.10 81.74 64.87
C GLN A 196 36.25 81.41 66.36
N HIS A 197 35.21 80.87 67.00
CA HIS A 197 35.26 80.51 68.42
C HIS A 197 36.22 79.36 68.72
N PHE A 198 36.32 78.35 67.83
CA PHE A 198 37.31 77.28 67.98
C PHE A 198 38.75 77.74 67.72
N GLU A 199 38.98 78.65 66.77
CA GLU A 199 40.30 79.26 66.56
C GLU A 199 40.75 80.13 67.74
N GLU A 200 39.82 80.90 68.33
CA GLU A 200 40.07 81.67 69.55
C GLU A 200 40.42 80.77 70.74
N ALA A 201 39.75 79.62 70.88
CA ALA A 201 40.07 78.63 71.90
C ALA A 201 41.48 78.04 71.73
N LEU A 202 41.93 77.82 70.49
CA LEU A 202 43.27 77.32 70.19
C LEU A 202 44.39 78.36 70.41
N LYS A 203 44.07 79.65 70.29
CA LYS A 203 45.01 80.74 70.66
C LYS A 203 45.26 80.78 72.18
N LEU A 204 44.26 80.42 72.98
CA LEU A 204 44.34 80.40 74.46
C LEU A 204 45.00 79.13 75.00
N VAL A 205 44.69 77.97 74.41
CA VAL A 205 45.32 76.68 74.73
C VAL A 205 45.76 76.01 73.42
N PRO A 206 47.04 76.15 73.04
CA PRO A 206 47.59 75.44 71.90
C PRO A 206 47.44 73.91 72.10
N ASN A 207 46.92 73.21 71.09
CA ASN A 207 46.60 71.77 71.10
C ASN A 207 45.40 71.31 71.95
N HIS A 208 44.38 72.15 72.17
CA HIS A 208 43.14 71.68 72.81
C HIS A 208 42.36 70.68 71.92
N PRO A 209 42.11 69.43 72.36
CA PRO A 209 41.55 68.37 71.51
C PRO A 209 40.14 68.66 71.00
N ALA A 210 39.27 69.23 71.83
CA ALA A 210 37.89 69.56 71.45
C ALA A 210 37.78 70.64 70.37
N ALA A 211 38.64 71.66 70.41
CA ALA A 211 38.65 72.74 69.40
C ALA A 211 39.19 72.26 68.04
N ILE A 212 40.20 71.37 68.04
CA ILE A 212 40.69 70.72 66.80
C ILE A 212 39.59 69.86 66.19
N HIS A 213 38.90 69.06 67.01
CA HIS A 213 37.80 68.22 66.55
C HIS A 213 36.63 69.05 65.98
N GLY A 214 36.25 70.14 66.66
CA GLY A 214 35.24 71.08 66.19
C GLY A 214 35.56 71.70 64.83
N LEU A 215 36.80 72.17 64.63
CA LEU A 215 37.26 72.68 63.33
C LEU A 215 37.30 71.62 62.24
N GLN A 216 37.67 70.38 62.58
CA GLN A 216 37.68 69.28 61.62
C GLN A 216 36.26 68.89 61.19
N LEU A 217 35.29 68.91 62.11
CA LEU A 217 33.88 68.70 61.82
C LEU A 217 33.34 69.79 60.87
N ILE A 218 33.63 71.06 61.15
CA ILE A 218 33.23 72.19 60.29
C ILE A 218 33.83 72.06 58.89
N LYS A 219 35.12 71.70 58.78
CA LYS A 219 35.77 71.43 57.49
C LYS A 219 35.09 70.29 56.73
N GLN A 220 34.64 69.23 57.41
CA GLN A 220 33.89 68.13 56.79
C GLN A 220 32.52 68.60 56.28
N HIS A 221 31.76 69.38 57.06
CA HIS A 221 30.46 69.90 56.62
C HIS A 221 30.57 70.85 55.41
N ARG A 222 31.55 71.78 55.42
CA ARG A 222 31.81 72.69 54.29
C ARG A 222 32.25 71.93 53.01
N SER A 223 32.77 70.70 53.15
CA SER A 223 33.12 69.84 52.01
C SER A 223 31.90 69.28 51.25
N VAL A 224 30.72 69.30 51.88
CA VAL A 224 29.47 68.72 51.37
C VAL A 224 28.50 69.79 50.85
N GLU A 225 28.59 71.04 51.34
CA GLU A 225 27.66 72.16 51.08
C GLU A 225 27.65 72.77 49.67
N GLY A 226 28.30 72.15 48.68
CA GLY A 226 28.35 72.66 47.30
C GLY A 226 28.45 71.57 46.22
N LYS A 227 28.26 70.30 46.59
CA LYS A 227 28.27 69.19 45.65
C LYS A 227 26.84 68.72 45.42
N PRO A 228 26.35 68.63 44.17
CA PRO A 228 25.04 68.08 43.90
C PRO A 228 24.92 66.70 44.54
N ASN A 229 23.78 66.47 45.19
CA ASN A 229 23.48 65.22 45.85
C ASN A 229 23.55 64.10 44.82
N LEU A 230 24.45 63.14 45.01
CA LEU A 230 24.72 62.07 44.04
C LEU A 230 23.45 61.25 43.72
N ILE A 231 22.50 61.19 44.66
CA ILE A 231 21.20 60.53 44.50
C ILE A 231 20.37 61.23 43.41
N ASP A 232 20.29 62.56 43.44
CA ASP A 232 19.49 63.34 42.49
C ASP A 232 20.10 63.28 41.07
N GLU A 233 21.42 63.26 40.96
CA GLU A 233 22.09 63.04 39.67
C GLU A 233 21.81 61.64 39.10
N THR A 234 21.84 60.60 39.93
CA THR A 234 21.54 59.24 39.47
C THR A 234 20.08 59.09 39.05
N ALA A 235 19.15 59.71 39.78
CA ALA A 235 17.73 59.72 39.43
C ALA A 235 17.47 60.45 38.11
N ASN A 236 18.10 61.61 37.89
CA ASN A 236 18.00 62.36 36.64
C ASN A 236 18.57 61.58 35.45
N ARG A 237 19.69 60.86 35.63
CA ARG A 237 20.26 60.00 34.58
C ARG A 237 19.35 58.82 34.25
N ALA A 238 18.76 58.18 35.27
CA ALA A 238 17.78 57.11 35.07
C ALA A 238 16.56 57.61 34.29
N LEU A 239 16.01 58.78 34.67
CA LEU A 239 14.89 59.41 33.96
C LEU A 239 15.21 59.67 32.48
N LEU A 240 16.38 60.22 32.17
CA LEU A 240 16.80 60.47 30.78
C LEU A 240 16.95 59.18 29.96
N ARG A 241 17.49 58.11 30.57
CA ARG A 241 17.56 56.79 29.93
C ARG A 241 16.16 56.23 29.68
N TRP A 242 15.25 56.34 30.64
CA TRP A 242 13.86 55.92 30.51
C TRP A 242 13.14 56.69 29.40
N THR A 243 13.23 58.02 29.35
CA THR A 243 12.64 58.82 28.28
C THR A 243 13.12 58.38 26.90
N ARG A 244 14.42 58.08 26.76
CA ARG A 244 14.97 57.54 25.50
C ARG A 244 14.36 56.18 25.15
N THR A 245 14.25 55.27 26.12
CA THR A 245 13.61 53.96 25.93
C THR A 245 12.16 54.12 25.47
N VAL A 246 11.40 55.01 26.09
CA VAL A 246 10.00 55.30 25.69
C VAL A 246 9.91 55.80 24.26
N SER A 247 10.78 56.73 23.84
CA SER A 247 10.77 57.23 22.45
C SER A 247 11.12 56.15 21.43
N LEU A 248 12.10 55.29 21.73
CA LEU A 248 12.44 54.16 20.86
C LEU A 248 11.33 53.11 20.81
N TYR A 249 10.63 52.90 21.92
CA TYR A 249 9.45 52.04 21.97
C TYR A 249 8.34 52.60 21.08
N GLN A 250 8.00 53.89 21.17
CA GLN A 250 6.97 54.52 20.34
C GLN A 250 7.27 54.42 18.83
N GLN A 251 8.54 54.55 18.44
CA GLN A 251 8.95 54.30 17.06
C GLN A 251 8.69 52.84 16.67
N SER A 252 9.10 51.90 17.54
CA SER A 252 8.91 50.47 17.34
C SER A 252 7.43 50.10 17.22
N GLU A 253 6.58 50.70 18.03
CA GLU A 253 5.13 50.54 18.03
C GLU A 253 4.52 50.96 16.68
N GLY A 254 4.93 52.12 16.14
CA GLY A 254 4.51 52.57 14.82
C GLY A 254 4.93 51.61 13.71
N GLU A 255 6.14 51.07 13.77
CA GLU A 255 6.64 50.07 12.83
C GLU A 255 5.85 48.75 12.95
N ILE A 256 5.57 48.27 14.17
CA ILE A 256 4.76 47.07 14.42
C ILE A 256 3.37 47.23 13.81
N ARG A 257 2.70 48.37 14.04
CA ARG A 257 1.38 48.66 13.47
C ARG A 257 1.41 48.73 11.94
N GLY A 258 2.48 49.29 11.36
CA GLY A 258 2.70 49.27 9.91
C GLY A 258 2.80 47.84 9.36
N LEU A 259 3.58 46.98 10.02
CA LEU A 259 3.75 45.58 9.62
C LEU A 259 2.45 44.76 9.77
N ILE A 260 1.64 45.04 10.79
CA ILE A 260 0.30 44.45 10.96
C ILE A 260 -0.59 44.84 9.78
N ASN A 261 -0.64 46.13 9.41
CA ASN A 261 -1.44 46.61 8.28
C ASN A 261 -0.98 45.99 6.94
N ASP A 262 0.33 45.79 6.78
CA ASP A 262 0.93 45.15 5.62
C ASP A 262 0.77 43.61 5.61
N ARG A 263 0.13 43.04 6.65
CA ARG A 263 -0.06 41.59 6.86
C ARG A 263 1.25 40.81 6.95
N LYS A 264 2.32 41.46 7.40
CA LYS A 264 3.64 40.85 7.63
C LYS A 264 3.78 40.42 9.09
N TYR A 265 2.97 39.43 9.48
CA TYR A 265 2.84 39.00 10.88
C TYR A 265 4.15 38.46 11.48
N ASP A 266 4.99 37.79 10.69
CA ASP A 266 6.28 37.28 11.15
C ASP A 266 7.31 38.39 11.44
N GLU A 267 7.37 39.40 10.58
CA GLU A 267 8.22 40.57 10.79
C GLU A 267 7.70 41.37 11.99
N ALA A 268 6.38 41.51 12.14
CA ALA A 268 5.74 42.18 13.26
C ALA A 268 6.07 41.49 14.60
N ARG A 269 6.03 40.14 14.67
CA ARG A 269 6.41 39.37 15.86
C ARG A 269 7.87 39.55 16.27
N ARG A 270 8.78 39.54 15.29
CA ARG A 270 10.20 39.83 15.56
C ARG A 270 10.36 41.23 16.15
N ARG A 271 9.65 42.21 15.57
CA ARG A 271 9.70 43.59 16.04
C ARG A 271 9.10 43.77 17.43
N VAL A 272 8.03 43.02 17.77
CA VAL A 272 7.47 42.93 19.12
C VAL A 272 8.49 42.37 20.11
N ALA A 273 9.18 41.28 19.75
CA ALA A 273 10.23 40.70 20.60
C ALA A 273 11.39 41.69 20.84
N ASP A 274 11.84 42.39 19.80
CA ASP A 274 12.89 43.41 19.89
C ASP A 274 12.46 44.59 20.80
N ALA A 275 11.21 45.05 20.65
CA ALA A 275 10.64 46.10 21.50
C ALA A 275 10.52 45.63 22.97
N GLY A 276 10.22 44.35 23.19
CA GLY A 276 10.19 43.73 24.51
C GLY A 276 11.57 43.74 25.18
N GLN A 277 12.62 43.33 24.45
CA GLN A 277 13.99 43.39 24.94
C GLN A 277 14.43 44.83 25.29
N LEU A 278 14.01 45.80 24.46
CA LEU A 278 14.28 47.22 24.70
C LEU A 278 13.61 47.73 25.99
N LEU A 279 12.35 47.36 26.23
CA LEU A 279 11.64 47.70 27.47
C LEU A 279 12.25 47.01 28.70
N ASP A 280 12.60 45.73 28.58
CA ASP A 280 13.17 44.93 29.68
C ASP A 280 14.54 45.49 30.11
N ALA A 281 15.35 45.98 29.16
CA ALA A 281 16.61 46.65 29.42
C ALA A 281 16.42 47.98 30.19
N GLY A 282 15.32 48.70 29.93
CA GLY A 282 14.97 49.96 30.61
C GLY A 282 14.21 49.80 31.93
N ARG A 283 13.84 48.57 32.32
CA ARG A 283 12.94 48.29 33.47
C ARG A 283 13.39 48.93 34.78
N LEU A 284 14.70 48.94 35.05
CA LEU A 284 15.25 49.48 36.30
C LEU A 284 15.29 51.02 36.32
N ASP A 285 15.18 51.66 35.16
CA ASP A 285 15.19 53.12 35.01
C ASP A 285 13.78 53.73 35.08
N ALA A 286 12.73 52.91 35.02
CA ALA A 286 11.34 53.33 35.08
C ALA A 286 10.95 53.76 36.51
N SER A 287 10.59 55.03 36.67
CA SER A 287 10.07 55.58 37.92
C SER A 287 8.95 56.57 37.61
N PRO A 288 7.67 56.24 37.85
CA PRO A 288 7.19 55.07 38.62
C PRO A 288 7.26 53.72 37.87
N PRO A 289 7.39 52.58 38.57
CA PRO A 289 7.40 51.24 37.96
C PRO A 289 6.13 50.91 37.14
N SER A 290 5.01 51.57 37.42
CA SER A 290 3.75 51.40 36.69
C SER A 290 3.81 51.82 35.23
N GLU A 291 4.74 52.71 34.84
CA GLU A 291 4.91 53.11 33.44
C GLU A 291 5.43 51.96 32.58
N TYR A 292 6.40 51.19 33.09
CA TYR A 292 6.88 49.99 32.43
C TYR A 292 5.77 48.95 32.27
N GLU A 293 4.96 48.73 33.32
CA GLU A 293 3.84 47.78 33.26
C GLU A 293 2.75 48.21 32.27
N ALA A 294 2.54 49.51 32.08
CA ALA A 294 1.61 50.01 31.07
C ALA A 294 2.12 49.73 29.65
N LEU A 295 3.38 50.07 29.36
CA LEU A 295 3.99 49.83 28.05
C LEU A 295 4.11 48.35 27.72
N ARG A 296 4.43 47.52 28.73
CA ARG A 296 4.50 46.06 28.54
C ARG A 296 3.13 45.47 28.17
N ARG A 297 2.06 45.90 28.86
CA ARG A 297 0.69 45.47 28.53
C ARG A 297 0.26 45.91 27.14
N GLU A 298 0.65 47.10 26.71
CA GLU A 298 0.38 47.57 25.35
C GLU A 298 1.09 46.71 24.31
N LEU A 299 2.37 46.40 24.53
CA LEU A 299 3.14 45.52 23.66
C LEU A 299 2.56 44.11 23.59
N ASP A 300 2.17 43.54 24.74
CA ASP A 300 1.53 42.22 24.80
C ASP A 300 0.18 42.25 24.06
N GLY A 301 -0.58 43.34 24.14
CA GLY A 301 -1.81 43.56 23.38
C GLY A 301 -1.58 43.61 21.86
N LEU A 302 -0.48 44.23 21.40
CA LEU A 302 -0.09 44.20 19.99
C LEU A 302 0.30 42.78 19.54
N GLY A 303 0.98 42.01 20.39
CA GLY A 303 1.26 40.60 20.14
C GLY A 303 -0.02 39.77 19.97
N GLN A 304 -0.99 39.93 20.87
CA GLN A 304 -2.28 39.24 20.77
C GLN A 304 -3.07 39.64 19.52
N MET A 305 -3.03 40.91 19.13
CA MET A 305 -3.67 41.39 17.89
C MET A 305 -3.08 40.71 16.65
N ILE A 306 -1.74 40.56 16.59
CA ILE A 306 -1.07 39.83 15.50
C ILE A 306 -1.58 38.39 15.41
N ASP A 307 -1.68 37.70 16.56
CA ASP A 307 -2.09 36.29 16.59
C ASP A 307 -3.57 36.11 16.20
N VAL A 308 -4.45 37.06 16.53
CA VAL A 308 -5.87 37.03 16.12
C VAL A 308 -5.99 37.28 14.62
N GLU A 309 -5.37 38.34 14.11
CA GLU A 309 -5.43 38.69 12.68
C GLU A 309 -4.84 37.60 11.79
N GLU A 310 -3.73 36.97 12.20
CA GLU A 310 -3.14 35.86 11.44
C GLU A 310 -4.07 34.65 11.41
N LYS A 311 -4.70 34.31 12.54
CA LYS A 311 -5.68 33.21 12.60
C LYS A 311 -6.85 33.48 11.65
N ASP A 312 -7.39 34.69 11.64
CA ASP A 312 -8.49 35.06 10.74
C ASP A 312 -8.09 34.90 9.27
N VAL A 313 -6.86 35.29 8.91
CA VAL A 313 -6.32 35.10 7.54
C VAL A 313 -6.16 33.62 7.18
N ILE A 314 -5.65 32.81 8.10
CA ILE A 314 -5.49 31.37 7.89
C ILE A 314 -6.86 30.71 7.74
N GLU A 315 -7.84 31.06 8.59
CA GLU A 315 -9.20 30.56 8.52
C GLU A 315 -9.89 30.96 7.21
N GLU A 316 -9.79 32.22 6.78
CA GLU A 316 -10.31 32.67 5.49
C GLU A 316 -9.70 31.89 4.32
N LYS A 317 -8.39 31.65 4.36
CA LYS A 317 -7.69 30.88 3.34
C LYS A 317 -8.17 29.42 3.35
N ALA A 318 -8.27 28.80 4.52
CA ALA A 318 -8.78 27.43 4.66
C ALA A 318 -10.23 27.31 4.16
N ILE A 319 -11.08 28.31 4.41
CA ILE A 319 -12.46 28.36 3.89
C ILE A 319 -12.46 28.47 2.36
N LYS A 320 -11.61 29.33 1.78
CA LYS A 320 -11.48 29.47 0.32
C LYS A 320 -10.97 28.18 -0.32
N ASP A 321 -9.92 27.58 0.24
CA ASP A 321 -9.34 26.33 -0.24
C ASP A 321 -10.35 25.17 -0.16
N ARG A 322 -11.13 25.11 0.92
CA ARG A 322 -12.24 24.15 1.07
C ARG A 322 -13.33 24.38 0.02
N LYS A 323 -13.71 25.63 -0.27
CA LYS A 323 -14.68 25.95 -1.33
C LYS A 323 -14.18 25.54 -2.71
N ILE A 324 -12.92 25.84 -3.02
CA ILE A 324 -12.29 25.45 -4.31
C ILE A 324 -12.25 23.92 -4.43
N THR A 325 -11.88 23.22 -3.37
CA THR A 325 -11.84 21.75 -3.36
C THR A 325 -13.23 21.16 -3.60
N LEU A 326 -14.26 21.66 -2.91
CA LEU A 326 -15.65 21.26 -3.11
C LEU A 326 -16.17 21.58 -4.52
N GLU A 327 -15.75 22.70 -5.11
CA GLU A 327 -16.10 23.07 -6.49
C GLU A 327 -15.46 22.10 -7.50
N ILE A 328 -14.18 21.77 -7.32
CA ILE A 328 -13.47 20.77 -8.15
C ILE A 328 -14.15 19.40 -8.06
N GLU A 329 -14.51 18.96 -6.85
CA GLU A 329 -15.22 17.70 -6.63
C GLU A 329 -16.59 17.70 -7.33
N ARG A 330 -17.38 18.77 -7.17
CA ARG A 330 -18.67 18.92 -7.85
C ARG A 330 -18.53 18.93 -9.36
N GLU A 331 -17.52 19.61 -9.90
CA GLU A 331 -17.26 19.60 -11.35
C GLU A 331 -16.85 18.22 -11.85
N ARG A 332 -16.06 17.47 -11.07
CA ARG A 332 -15.69 16.08 -11.37
C ARG A 332 -16.92 15.18 -11.38
N GLU A 333 -17.77 15.26 -10.35
CA GLU A 333 -19.03 14.52 -10.29
C GLU A 333 -19.96 14.85 -11.46
N ARG A 334 -20.10 16.13 -11.80
CA ARG A 334 -20.88 16.55 -12.97
C ARG A 334 -20.30 16.03 -14.28
N ARG A 335 -18.98 15.99 -14.41
CA ARG A 335 -18.30 15.47 -15.60
C ARG A 335 -18.53 13.96 -15.74
N VAL A 336 -18.30 13.21 -14.67
CA VAL A 336 -18.57 11.76 -14.62
C VAL A 336 -20.05 11.49 -14.88
N GLY A 337 -20.96 12.28 -14.31
CA GLY A 337 -22.39 12.17 -14.58
C GLY A 337 -22.75 12.42 -16.05
N ARG A 338 -22.13 13.44 -16.69
CA ARG A 338 -22.31 13.69 -18.13
C ARG A 338 -21.76 12.56 -18.98
N GLU A 339 -20.54 12.10 -18.71
CA GLU A 339 -19.91 10.99 -19.45
C GLU A 339 -20.75 9.70 -19.35
N LYS A 340 -21.29 9.40 -18.16
CA LYS A 340 -22.24 8.30 -17.97
C LYS A 340 -23.49 8.46 -18.84
N MET A 341 -24.10 9.65 -18.83
CA MET A 341 -25.31 9.93 -19.62
C MET A 341 -25.06 9.92 -21.13
N GLU A 342 -23.90 10.40 -21.59
CA GLU A 342 -23.47 10.31 -22.98
C GLU A 342 -23.32 8.84 -23.40
N ARG A 343 -22.63 8.03 -22.59
CA ARG A 343 -22.46 6.59 -22.84
C ARG A 343 -23.79 5.85 -22.86
N ILE A 344 -24.68 6.13 -21.91
CA ILE A 344 -26.05 5.59 -21.91
C ILE A 344 -26.77 6.00 -23.19
N GLY A 345 -26.68 7.27 -23.60
CA GLY A 345 -27.26 7.75 -24.85
C GLY A 345 -26.75 7.02 -26.10
N GLU A 346 -25.44 6.74 -26.17
CA GLU A 346 -24.83 5.95 -27.25
C GLU A 346 -25.38 4.52 -27.29
N LEU A 347 -25.43 3.84 -26.15
CA LEU A 347 -25.98 2.48 -26.03
C LEU A 347 -27.44 2.45 -26.46
N PHE A 348 -28.24 3.44 -26.07
CA PHE A 348 -29.63 3.55 -26.50
C PHE A 348 -29.77 3.78 -28.01
N ASN A 349 -28.92 4.61 -28.60
CA ASN A 349 -28.94 4.83 -30.05
C ASN A 349 -28.60 3.55 -30.81
N GLN A 350 -27.64 2.76 -30.31
CA GLN A 350 -27.27 1.46 -30.88
C GLN A 350 -28.40 0.42 -30.69
N ALA A 351 -29.00 0.35 -29.50
CA ALA A 351 -30.14 -0.52 -29.23
C ALA A 351 -31.31 -0.20 -30.17
N GLU A 352 -31.63 1.08 -30.38
CA GLU A 352 -32.66 1.49 -31.34
C GLU A 352 -32.33 1.08 -32.79
N GLN A 353 -31.06 1.08 -33.20
CA GLN A 353 -30.65 0.57 -34.51
C GLN A 353 -30.83 -0.94 -34.63
N LEU A 354 -30.45 -1.70 -33.60
CA LEU A 354 -30.63 -3.17 -33.56
C LEU A 354 -32.11 -3.55 -33.56
N LYS A 355 -32.95 -2.81 -32.81
CA LYS A 355 -34.40 -2.96 -32.85
C LYS A 355 -34.95 -2.77 -34.27
N ARG A 356 -34.46 -1.78 -35.03
CA ARG A 356 -34.85 -1.58 -36.44
C ARG A 356 -34.43 -2.74 -37.35
N GLN A 357 -33.36 -3.45 -36.99
CA GLN A 357 -32.88 -4.64 -37.68
C GLN A 357 -33.59 -5.92 -37.22
N LYS A 358 -34.52 -5.83 -36.25
CA LYS A 358 -35.20 -6.95 -35.57
C LYS A 358 -34.28 -7.85 -34.74
N GLU A 359 -33.09 -7.35 -34.40
CA GLU A 359 -32.15 -8.02 -33.51
C GLU A 359 -32.49 -7.68 -32.05
N TYR A 360 -33.64 -8.20 -31.58
CA TYR A 360 -34.20 -7.84 -30.27
C TYR A 360 -33.32 -8.29 -29.09
N GLU A 361 -32.69 -9.47 -29.16
CA GLU A 361 -31.82 -9.97 -28.09
C GLU A 361 -30.57 -9.09 -27.92
N MET A 362 -29.89 -8.78 -29.03
CA MET A 362 -28.72 -7.88 -28.99
C MET A 362 -29.11 -6.48 -28.51
N SER A 363 -30.31 -6.00 -28.87
CA SER A 363 -30.84 -4.74 -28.36
C SER A 363 -31.07 -4.81 -26.84
N ALA A 364 -31.61 -5.91 -26.33
CA ALA A 364 -31.79 -6.14 -24.89
C ALA A 364 -30.44 -6.16 -24.15
N GLU A 365 -29.40 -6.79 -24.70
CA GLU A 365 -28.06 -6.80 -24.10
C GLU A 365 -27.47 -5.38 -23.92
N LEU A 366 -27.57 -4.52 -24.92
CA LEU A 366 -27.11 -3.12 -24.81
C LEU A 366 -27.89 -2.32 -23.75
N LEU A 367 -29.20 -2.61 -23.61
CA LEU A 367 -30.02 -1.99 -22.56
C LEU A 367 -29.66 -2.50 -21.16
N ARG A 368 -29.26 -3.78 -21.02
CA ARG A 368 -28.69 -4.33 -19.78
C ARG A 368 -27.35 -3.66 -19.44
N GLU A 369 -26.49 -3.40 -20.43
CA GLU A 369 -25.24 -2.62 -20.23
C GLU A 369 -25.56 -1.20 -19.73
N ALA A 370 -26.56 -0.52 -20.32
CA ALA A 370 -26.99 0.79 -19.86
C ALA A 370 -27.50 0.77 -18.41
N MET A 371 -28.24 -0.27 -18.00
CA MET A 371 -28.68 -0.45 -16.61
C MET A 371 -27.54 -0.78 -15.65
N ALA A 372 -26.48 -1.46 -16.12
CA ALA A 372 -25.29 -1.69 -15.31
C ALA A 372 -24.52 -0.39 -15.00
N ILE A 373 -24.58 0.60 -15.91
CA ILE A 373 -23.99 1.93 -15.71
C ILE A 373 -24.84 2.76 -14.72
N ASP A 374 -26.16 2.75 -14.90
CA ASP A 374 -27.11 3.43 -14.00
C ASP A 374 -28.38 2.59 -13.77
N PRO A 375 -28.46 1.86 -12.64
CA PRO A 375 -29.63 1.06 -12.28
C PRO A 375 -30.90 1.88 -12.00
N THR A 376 -30.77 3.19 -11.77
CA THR A 376 -31.90 4.07 -11.45
C THR A 376 -32.59 4.63 -12.69
N TYR A 377 -32.04 4.36 -13.88
CA TYR A 377 -32.58 4.87 -15.13
C TYR A 377 -33.79 4.07 -15.61
N GLU A 378 -34.99 4.45 -15.14
CA GLU A 378 -36.27 3.78 -15.41
C GLU A 378 -36.56 3.52 -16.90
N ARG A 379 -36.14 4.43 -17.79
CA ARG A 379 -36.36 4.27 -19.23
C ARG A 379 -35.63 3.03 -19.80
N ALA A 380 -34.45 2.69 -19.27
CA ALA A 380 -33.72 1.51 -19.73
C ALA A 380 -34.44 0.23 -19.35
N LYS A 381 -34.98 0.17 -18.13
CA LYS A 381 -35.77 -0.96 -17.67
C LYS A 381 -37.01 -1.20 -18.53
N TRP A 382 -37.81 -0.15 -18.76
CA TRP A 382 -39.02 -0.28 -19.58
C TRP A 382 -38.70 -0.72 -21.02
N GLN A 383 -37.63 -0.16 -21.61
CA GLN A 383 -37.22 -0.57 -22.96
C GLN A 383 -36.68 -2.01 -22.98
N LEU A 384 -35.95 -2.43 -21.94
CA LEU A 384 -35.43 -3.79 -21.83
C LEU A 384 -36.57 -4.80 -21.82
N GLU A 385 -37.57 -4.61 -20.95
CA GLU A 385 -38.76 -5.46 -20.87
C GLU A 385 -39.47 -5.55 -22.24
N ALA A 386 -39.65 -4.42 -22.92
CA ALA A 386 -40.25 -4.39 -24.24
C ALA A 386 -39.42 -5.13 -25.33
N MET A 387 -38.09 -5.12 -25.22
CA MET A 387 -37.21 -5.84 -26.16
C MET A 387 -37.19 -7.35 -25.87
N GLU A 388 -37.21 -7.75 -24.61
CA GLU A 388 -37.29 -9.16 -24.21
C GLU A 388 -38.61 -9.78 -24.67
N ASP A 389 -39.72 -9.07 -24.48
CA ASP A 389 -41.04 -9.48 -24.99
C ASP A 389 -41.04 -9.62 -26.52
N ALA A 390 -40.46 -8.65 -27.23
CA ALA A 390 -40.35 -8.70 -28.69
C ALA A 390 -39.47 -9.86 -29.17
N GLY A 391 -38.36 -10.14 -28.49
CA GLY A 391 -37.47 -11.26 -28.77
C GLY A 391 -38.17 -12.62 -28.60
N LEU A 392 -38.93 -12.78 -27.52
CA LEU A 392 -39.73 -13.99 -27.27
C LEU A 392 -40.78 -14.21 -28.38
N ILE A 393 -41.50 -13.15 -28.79
CA ILE A 393 -42.48 -13.24 -29.87
C ILE A 393 -41.81 -13.64 -31.18
N ASP A 394 -40.66 -13.03 -31.51
CA ASP A 394 -39.92 -13.35 -32.74
C ASP A 394 -39.42 -14.81 -32.74
N GLU A 395 -38.93 -15.29 -31.60
CA GLU A 395 -38.54 -16.69 -31.41
C GLU A 395 -39.73 -17.64 -31.59
N GLN A 396 -40.90 -17.32 -31.01
CA GLN A 396 -42.11 -18.11 -31.19
C GLN A 396 -42.55 -18.20 -32.65
N VAL A 397 -42.47 -17.10 -33.40
CA VAL A 397 -42.77 -17.07 -34.83
C VAL A 397 -41.80 -17.98 -35.59
N ARG A 398 -40.49 -17.85 -35.37
CA ARG A 398 -39.46 -18.69 -36.01
C ARG A 398 -39.65 -20.17 -35.67
N ASN A 399 -39.90 -20.49 -34.41
CA ASN A 399 -40.15 -21.86 -33.96
C ASN A 399 -41.43 -22.43 -34.57
N ARG A 400 -42.48 -21.61 -34.73
CA ARG A 400 -43.71 -22.00 -35.39
C ARG A 400 -43.49 -22.28 -36.88
N GLU A 401 -42.76 -21.42 -37.58
CA GLU A 401 -42.41 -21.65 -38.99
C GLU A 401 -41.58 -22.92 -39.17
N LEU A 402 -40.55 -23.11 -38.32
CA LEU A 402 -39.75 -24.33 -38.32
C LEU A 402 -40.61 -25.57 -38.06
N PHE A 403 -41.49 -25.52 -37.07
CA PHE A 403 -42.44 -26.60 -36.78
C PHE A 403 -43.32 -26.90 -38.00
N LEU A 404 -43.89 -25.90 -38.66
CA LEU A 404 -44.73 -26.08 -39.84
C LEU A 404 -43.95 -26.70 -41.00
N ASN A 405 -42.72 -26.24 -41.24
CA ASN A 405 -41.84 -26.79 -42.28
C ASN A 405 -41.49 -28.26 -41.98
N LYS A 406 -41.08 -28.57 -40.75
CA LYS A 406 -40.77 -29.95 -40.33
C LYS A 406 -42.00 -30.86 -40.35
N MET A 407 -43.18 -30.33 -40.02
CA MET A 407 -44.42 -31.07 -40.13
C MET A 407 -44.78 -31.34 -41.59
N GLN A 408 -44.57 -30.39 -42.50
CA GLN A 408 -44.74 -30.60 -43.94
C GLN A 408 -43.77 -31.68 -44.46
N ASP A 409 -42.49 -31.61 -44.10
CA ASP A 409 -41.49 -32.63 -44.45
C ASP A 409 -41.92 -34.02 -43.97
N ALA A 410 -42.36 -34.12 -42.71
CA ALA A 410 -42.82 -35.37 -42.11
C ALA A 410 -44.08 -35.93 -42.80
N LEU A 411 -45.02 -35.07 -43.19
CA LEU A 411 -46.21 -35.47 -43.96
C LEU A 411 -45.83 -35.94 -45.36
N LEU A 412 -44.92 -35.25 -46.05
CA LEU A 412 -44.41 -35.66 -47.36
C LEU A 412 -43.70 -37.01 -47.29
N GLU A 413 -42.86 -37.23 -46.26
CA GLU A 413 -42.20 -38.52 -46.03
C GLU A 413 -43.23 -39.64 -45.75
N ALA A 414 -44.24 -39.36 -44.92
CA ALA A 414 -45.32 -40.30 -44.64
C ALA A 414 -46.13 -40.63 -45.90
N ASP A 415 -46.45 -39.65 -46.75
CA ASP A 415 -47.15 -39.88 -48.01
C ASP A 415 -46.28 -40.62 -49.03
N GLN A 416 -44.98 -40.35 -49.09
CA GLN A 416 -44.04 -41.14 -49.89
C GLN A 416 -43.97 -42.59 -49.42
N ALA A 417 -44.07 -42.85 -48.11
CA ALA A 417 -44.13 -44.20 -47.56
C ALA A 417 -45.46 -44.92 -47.86
N LYS A 418 -46.57 -44.16 -47.99
CA LYS A 418 -47.88 -44.71 -48.38
C LYS A 418 -47.96 -45.09 -49.85
N ALA A 419 -47.17 -44.46 -50.72
CA ALA A 419 -47.06 -44.84 -52.11
C ALA A 419 -46.06 -46.00 -52.21
N PRO A 420 -46.51 -47.27 -52.33
CA PRO A 420 -45.59 -48.37 -52.52
C PRO A 420 -44.81 -48.13 -53.82
N ARG A 421 -43.52 -47.81 -53.69
CA ARG A 421 -42.58 -47.80 -54.80
C ARG A 421 -42.22 -49.25 -55.11
N VAL A 422 -43.13 -49.97 -55.79
CA VAL A 422 -42.97 -50.93 -56.90
C VAL A 422 -44.32 -51.66 -57.09
N THR A 423 -44.91 -51.56 -58.28
CA THR A 423 -46.00 -52.44 -58.73
C THR A 423 -45.38 -53.70 -59.37
N GLY A 424 -45.43 -54.83 -58.65
CA GLY A 424 -45.00 -56.14 -59.14
C GLY A 424 -46.20 -56.98 -59.59
N LYS A 425 -45.99 -57.85 -60.58
CA LYS A 425 -47.04 -58.57 -61.35
C LYS A 425 -47.94 -59.54 -60.56
N ASN A 426 -47.71 -59.76 -59.26
CA ASN A 426 -48.35 -60.82 -58.47
C ASN A 426 -48.81 -60.40 -57.04
N ASP A 427 -49.10 -59.13 -56.79
CA ASP A 427 -49.73 -58.66 -55.52
C ASP A 427 -48.96 -58.94 -54.19
N GLU A 428 -47.71 -59.39 -54.23
CA GLU A 428 -46.84 -59.45 -53.05
C GLU A 428 -46.03 -58.15 -52.89
N ILE A 429 -46.23 -57.46 -51.77
CA ILE A 429 -45.56 -56.19 -51.44
C ILE A 429 -44.13 -56.48 -50.96
N PHE A 430 -43.16 -56.38 -51.86
CA PHE A 430 -41.73 -56.31 -51.50
C PHE A 430 -41.23 -54.87 -51.69
N ALA A 431 -40.85 -54.21 -50.60
CA ALA A 431 -40.20 -52.91 -50.65
C ALA A 431 -38.67 -53.09 -50.67
N PHE A 432 -38.07 -52.94 -51.84
CA PHE A 432 -36.61 -52.82 -51.96
C PHE A 432 -36.19 -51.35 -51.79
N PRO A 433 -35.04 -51.06 -51.14
CA PRO A 433 -34.43 -49.73 -51.18
C PRO A 433 -34.24 -49.25 -52.63
N ASP A 434 -34.19 -47.93 -52.84
CA ASP A 434 -33.86 -47.37 -54.16
C ASP A 434 -32.40 -47.68 -54.56
N GLU A 435 -32.07 -47.52 -55.84
CA GLU A 435 -30.73 -47.83 -56.38
C GLU A 435 -29.62 -47.05 -55.65
N GLU A 436 -29.90 -45.82 -55.24
CA GLU A 436 -28.97 -45.00 -54.45
C GLU A 436 -28.77 -45.57 -53.04
N ARG A 437 -29.82 -46.01 -52.33
CA ARG A 437 -29.66 -46.72 -51.06
C ARG A 437 -28.96 -48.06 -51.23
N TRP A 438 -29.23 -48.80 -52.30
CA TRP A 438 -28.50 -50.04 -52.57
C TRP A 438 -27.02 -49.79 -52.76
N ARG A 439 -26.64 -48.75 -53.51
CA ARG A 439 -25.22 -48.33 -53.61
C ARG A 439 -24.64 -47.91 -52.27
N LEU A 440 -25.39 -47.19 -51.44
CA LEU A 440 -24.96 -46.79 -50.09
C LEU A 440 -24.79 -47.98 -49.12
N ILE A 441 -25.67 -48.99 -49.20
CA ILE A 441 -25.62 -50.19 -48.37
C ILE A 441 -24.47 -51.11 -48.81
N SER A 442 -24.28 -51.27 -50.12
CA SER A 442 -23.18 -52.06 -50.70
C SER A 442 -21.82 -51.38 -50.64
N SER A 443 -21.79 -50.04 -50.54
CA SER A 443 -20.55 -49.29 -50.28
C SER A 443 -20.28 -49.08 -48.80
N ARG A 444 -21.24 -49.43 -47.93
CA ARG A 444 -21.03 -49.46 -46.49
C ARG A 444 -20.15 -50.65 -46.16
N ASP A 445 -19.13 -50.40 -45.36
CA ASP A 445 -18.24 -51.43 -44.87
C ASP A 445 -19.06 -52.49 -44.12
N PRO A 446 -19.04 -53.78 -44.53
CA PRO A 446 -19.72 -54.85 -43.81
C PRO A 446 -19.23 -55.01 -42.36
N TYR A 447 -18.10 -54.38 -41.99
CA TYR A 447 -17.51 -54.44 -40.66
C TYR A 447 -17.88 -53.26 -39.74
N GLY A 448 -18.77 -52.36 -40.21
CA GLY A 448 -19.43 -51.38 -39.35
C GLY A 448 -18.75 -50.01 -39.30
N VAL A 449 -19.55 -49.01 -38.92
CA VAL A 449 -19.18 -47.60 -38.84
C VAL A 449 -18.33 -47.35 -37.58
N ASP A 450 -17.22 -46.63 -37.75
CA ASP A 450 -16.34 -46.01 -36.75
C ASP A 450 -16.72 -46.28 -35.27
N GLY A 451 -15.94 -47.14 -34.61
CA GLY A 451 -15.77 -47.11 -33.15
C GLY A 451 -16.52 -48.17 -32.32
N ALA A 452 -17.38 -49.01 -32.91
CA ALA A 452 -18.10 -50.05 -32.13
C ALA A 452 -17.63 -51.49 -32.42
N GLY A 453 -16.86 -51.72 -33.49
CA GLY A 453 -16.46 -53.06 -33.96
C GLY A 453 -14.98 -53.43 -33.76
N GLY A 454 -14.15 -52.54 -33.19
CA GLY A 454 -12.78 -52.87 -32.78
C GLY A 454 -11.71 -52.93 -33.89
N GLU A 455 -12.07 -52.81 -35.18
CA GLU A 455 -11.05 -52.79 -36.25
C GLU A 455 -10.37 -51.41 -36.33
N THR A 456 -9.04 -51.39 -36.25
CA THR A 456 -8.28 -50.14 -36.39
C THR A 456 -8.15 -49.73 -37.85
N GLU A 457 -7.96 -48.44 -38.14
CA GLU A 457 -7.67 -47.95 -39.49
C GLU A 457 -6.45 -48.66 -40.11
N GLY A 458 -5.51 -49.11 -39.27
CA GLY A 458 -4.36 -49.92 -39.67
C GLY A 458 -4.76 -51.31 -40.19
N ASP A 459 -5.66 -52.01 -39.50
CA ASP A 459 -6.14 -53.34 -39.88
C ASP A 459 -6.87 -53.32 -41.23
N ARG A 460 -7.69 -52.28 -41.46
CA ARG A 460 -8.37 -52.07 -42.73
C ARG A 460 -7.40 -51.92 -43.90
N LEU A 461 -6.34 -51.14 -43.71
CA LEU A 461 -5.31 -50.94 -44.72
C LEU A 461 -4.51 -52.23 -44.97
N ALA A 462 -4.20 -53.00 -43.93
CA ALA A 462 -3.50 -54.27 -44.04
C ALA A 462 -4.33 -55.32 -44.81
N ARG A 463 -5.65 -55.46 -44.53
CA ARG A 463 -6.54 -56.34 -45.32
C ARG A 463 -6.64 -55.92 -46.77
N LYS A 464 -6.79 -54.62 -47.03
CA LYS A 464 -6.83 -54.09 -48.40
C LYS A 464 -5.53 -54.39 -49.17
N ALA A 465 -4.40 -54.39 -48.47
CA ALA A 465 -3.12 -54.75 -49.07
C ALA A 465 -3.01 -56.26 -49.36
N LEU A 466 -3.55 -57.12 -48.49
CA LEU A 466 -3.67 -58.58 -48.72
C LEU A 466 -4.53 -58.92 -49.95
N ASP A 467 -5.55 -58.11 -50.23
CA ASP A 467 -6.41 -58.24 -51.41
C ASP A 467 -5.75 -57.84 -52.74
N THR A 468 -4.55 -57.25 -52.68
CA THR A 468 -3.85 -56.76 -53.88
C THR A 468 -3.22 -57.93 -54.66
N PRO A 469 -3.45 -58.04 -55.97
CA PRO A 469 -2.84 -59.09 -56.78
C PRO A 469 -1.33 -58.88 -56.92
N LEU A 470 -0.57 -59.96 -56.73
CA LEU A 470 0.88 -59.94 -56.87
C LEU A 470 1.32 -59.84 -58.34
N PRO A 471 2.46 -59.21 -58.62
CA PRO A 471 3.10 -59.26 -59.94
C PRO A 471 3.24 -60.69 -60.48
N ALA A 472 2.99 -60.88 -61.78
CA ALA A 472 2.92 -62.21 -62.41
C ALA A 472 4.26 -62.97 -62.45
N ASP A 473 5.37 -62.31 -62.13
CA ASP A 473 6.74 -62.82 -62.17
C ASP A 473 7.22 -63.43 -60.84
N ILE A 474 6.37 -63.49 -59.81
CA ILE A 474 6.76 -64.01 -58.50
C ILE A 474 6.68 -65.54 -58.48
N GLN A 475 7.86 -66.16 -58.39
CA GLN A 475 8.05 -67.62 -58.31
C GLN A 475 9.12 -67.93 -57.26
N PHE A 476 8.91 -69.00 -56.50
CA PHE A 476 9.84 -69.51 -55.50
C PHE A 476 10.45 -70.82 -56.02
N PRO A 477 11.72 -70.84 -56.44
CA PRO A 477 12.38 -72.07 -56.88
C PRO A 477 12.67 -73.01 -55.70
N GLN A 478 12.91 -74.29 -56.01
CA GLN A 478 13.35 -75.27 -55.00
C GLN A 478 14.58 -74.80 -54.22
N GLY A 479 14.59 -75.02 -52.90
CA GLY A 479 15.62 -74.52 -51.99
C GLY A 479 15.35 -73.13 -51.39
N THR A 480 14.23 -72.48 -51.74
CA THR A 480 13.85 -71.19 -51.11
C THR A 480 13.39 -71.43 -49.68
N THR A 481 14.03 -70.75 -48.72
CA THR A 481 13.66 -70.86 -47.30
C THR A 481 12.39 -70.08 -46.98
N LEU A 482 11.69 -70.47 -45.92
CA LEU A 482 10.49 -69.78 -45.44
C LEU A 482 10.74 -68.28 -45.19
N ARG A 483 11.90 -67.93 -44.61
CA ARG A 483 12.29 -66.52 -44.44
C ARG A 483 12.39 -65.78 -45.76
N GLN A 484 13.07 -66.37 -46.75
CA GLN A 484 13.24 -65.76 -48.08
C GLN A 484 11.90 -65.58 -48.81
N ALA A 485 11.00 -66.57 -48.71
CA ALA A 485 9.68 -66.50 -49.31
C ALA A 485 8.84 -65.37 -48.67
N ILE A 486 8.81 -65.29 -47.33
CA ILE A 486 8.08 -64.25 -46.60
C ILE A 486 8.65 -62.86 -46.91
N ASP A 487 9.96 -62.69 -46.91
CA ASP A 487 10.58 -61.38 -47.18
C ASP A 487 10.31 -60.92 -48.62
N ARG A 488 10.29 -61.85 -49.59
CA ARG A 488 9.90 -61.54 -50.97
C ARG A 488 8.44 -61.11 -51.08
N LEU A 489 7.54 -61.74 -50.32
CA LEU A 489 6.13 -61.34 -50.25
C LEU A 489 5.95 -59.96 -49.58
N LYS A 490 6.72 -59.65 -48.52
CA LYS A 490 6.74 -58.31 -47.91
C LYS A 490 7.12 -57.23 -48.93
N GLU A 491 8.19 -57.47 -49.69
CA GLU A 491 8.68 -56.53 -50.69
C GLU A 491 7.67 -56.35 -51.84
N ALA A 492 7.10 -57.45 -52.33
CA ALA A 492 6.15 -57.43 -53.43
C ALA A 492 4.82 -56.78 -53.06
N GLY A 493 4.29 -57.09 -51.88
CA GLY A 493 3.05 -56.55 -51.35
C GLY A 493 3.18 -55.17 -50.71
N LYS A 494 4.41 -54.71 -50.42
CA LYS A 494 4.71 -53.51 -49.62
C LYS A 494 3.97 -53.51 -48.27
N ILE A 495 3.93 -54.67 -47.62
CA ILE A 495 3.25 -54.89 -46.34
C ILE A 495 4.24 -55.28 -45.24
N THR A 496 3.86 -54.99 -44.00
CA THR A 496 4.62 -55.40 -42.81
C THR A 496 4.09 -56.74 -42.32
N ILE A 497 4.86 -57.81 -42.55
CA ILE A 497 4.59 -59.15 -42.00
C ILE A 497 5.51 -59.38 -40.79
N ASN A 498 4.94 -59.71 -39.63
CA ASN A 498 5.68 -60.14 -38.46
C ASN A 498 5.48 -61.65 -38.27
N VAL A 499 6.56 -62.40 -38.14
CA VAL A 499 6.52 -63.85 -38.03
C VAL A 499 6.97 -64.23 -36.62
N ASN A 500 6.12 -64.96 -35.89
CA ASN A 500 6.44 -65.44 -34.55
C ASN A 500 7.36 -66.67 -34.63
N TRP A 501 8.64 -66.44 -34.94
CA TRP A 501 9.65 -67.50 -35.06
C TRP A 501 9.80 -68.34 -33.78
N SER A 502 9.51 -67.76 -32.61
CA SER A 502 9.54 -68.51 -31.35
C SER A 502 8.44 -69.57 -31.28
N ALA A 503 7.22 -69.27 -31.75
CA ALA A 503 6.13 -70.24 -31.79
C ALA A 503 6.35 -71.29 -32.89
N LEU A 504 6.82 -70.86 -34.06
CA LEU A 504 7.18 -71.74 -35.18
C LEU A 504 8.32 -72.71 -34.82
N GLY A 505 9.34 -72.23 -34.10
CA GLY A 505 10.46 -73.06 -33.65
C GLY A 505 10.05 -74.15 -32.64
N MET A 506 9.04 -73.90 -31.80
CA MET A 506 8.52 -74.90 -30.87
C MET A 506 7.86 -76.09 -31.57
N VAL A 507 7.33 -75.87 -32.78
CA VAL A 507 6.75 -76.91 -33.63
C VAL A 507 7.74 -77.45 -34.66
N GLY A 508 9.02 -77.08 -34.58
CA GLY A 508 10.09 -77.62 -35.41
C GLY A 508 10.30 -76.91 -36.75
N ILE A 509 9.70 -75.74 -36.96
CA ILE A 509 9.87 -74.94 -38.19
C ILE A 509 11.03 -73.97 -37.99
N ASP A 510 12.07 -74.15 -38.81
CA ASP A 510 13.28 -73.32 -38.80
C ASP A 510 13.17 -72.26 -39.91
N PRO A 511 13.30 -70.95 -39.61
CA PRO A 511 13.25 -69.89 -40.62
C PRO A 511 14.21 -70.09 -41.81
N ASP A 512 15.39 -70.64 -41.55
CA ASP A 512 16.46 -70.80 -42.55
C ASP A 512 16.61 -72.26 -43.01
N GLY A 513 15.98 -73.21 -42.31
CA GLY A 513 16.04 -74.64 -42.60
C GLY A 513 14.78 -75.22 -43.27
N THR A 514 13.61 -74.58 -43.11
CA THR A 514 12.35 -75.04 -43.72
C THR A 514 12.19 -74.45 -45.12
N GLU A 515 12.12 -75.31 -46.12
CA GLU A 515 11.96 -74.93 -47.53
C GLU A 515 10.48 -74.89 -47.93
N VAL A 516 10.11 -73.95 -48.81
CA VAL A 516 8.72 -73.75 -49.29
C VAL A 516 8.44 -74.49 -50.61
N GLY A 517 9.47 -75.13 -51.19
CA GLY A 517 9.35 -75.89 -52.43
C GLY A 517 9.22 -75.01 -53.69
N ASP A 518 8.87 -75.64 -54.82
CA ASP A 518 8.64 -74.97 -56.11
C ASP A 518 7.21 -74.41 -56.15
N LEU A 519 7.05 -73.09 -55.97
CA LEU A 519 5.75 -72.44 -55.82
C LEU A 519 5.64 -71.18 -56.69
N SER A 520 4.65 -71.15 -57.59
CA SER A 520 4.34 -69.97 -58.41
C SER A 520 3.13 -69.24 -57.85
N VAL A 521 3.35 -68.03 -57.32
CA VAL A 521 2.30 -67.18 -56.72
C VAL A 521 2.01 -65.90 -57.53
N GLY A 522 2.56 -65.80 -58.74
CA GLY A 522 2.32 -64.65 -59.61
C GLY A 522 0.85 -64.54 -60.02
N GLY A 523 0.28 -63.34 -59.93
CA GLY A 523 -1.08 -63.02 -60.37
C GLY A 523 -2.22 -63.43 -59.41
N VAL A 524 -1.92 -64.13 -58.31
CA VAL A 524 -2.90 -64.35 -57.23
C VAL A 524 -2.87 -63.22 -56.21
N LYS A 525 -3.90 -63.12 -55.37
CA LYS A 525 -3.92 -62.18 -54.25
C LYS A 525 -2.79 -62.49 -53.28
N LEU A 526 -2.23 -61.46 -52.66
CA LEU A 526 -1.17 -61.60 -51.67
C LEU A 526 -1.58 -62.48 -50.48
N GLU A 527 -2.85 -62.43 -50.07
CA GLU A 527 -3.47 -63.36 -49.11
C GLU A 527 -3.26 -64.81 -49.53
N THR A 528 -3.74 -65.17 -50.72
CA THR A 528 -3.64 -66.53 -51.26
C THR A 528 -2.19 -66.96 -51.42
N ALA A 529 -1.30 -66.07 -51.85
CA ALA A 529 0.12 -66.36 -51.95
C ALA A 529 0.76 -66.67 -50.59
N LEU A 530 0.39 -65.92 -49.54
CA LEU A 530 0.88 -66.14 -48.19
C LEU A 530 0.36 -67.46 -47.63
N GLU A 531 -0.93 -67.77 -47.80
CA GLU A 531 -1.52 -69.05 -47.39
C GLU A 531 -0.79 -70.24 -48.03
N MET A 532 -0.55 -70.18 -49.35
CA MET A 532 0.16 -71.25 -50.07
C MET A 532 1.59 -71.44 -49.55
N VAL A 533 2.30 -70.36 -49.20
CA VAL A 533 3.65 -70.43 -48.62
C VAL A 533 3.62 -71.07 -47.24
N LEU A 534 2.64 -70.71 -46.41
CA LEU A 534 2.49 -71.23 -45.05
C LEU A 534 2.08 -72.71 -45.05
N ASP A 535 1.17 -73.11 -45.94
CA ASP A 535 0.72 -74.49 -46.10
C ASP A 535 1.88 -75.42 -46.51
N MET A 536 2.67 -75.01 -47.51
CA MET A 536 3.87 -75.74 -47.94
C MET A 536 4.92 -75.87 -46.83
N ALA A 537 5.13 -74.82 -46.05
CA ALA A 537 6.08 -74.84 -44.93
C ALA A 537 5.60 -75.73 -43.78
N GLY A 538 4.30 -75.68 -43.45
CA GLY A 538 3.67 -76.51 -42.41
C GLY A 538 3.66 -78.01 -42.77
N GLY A 539 3.41 -78.34 -44.04
CA GLY A 539 3.45 -79.71 -44.56
C GLY A 539 4.86 -80.35 -44.53
N THR A 540 5.92 -79.54 -44.55
CA THR A 540 7.31 -80.03 -44.62
C THR A 540 7.79 -80.69 -43.31
N VAL A 541 7.27 -80.24 -42.16
CA VAL A 541 7.74 -80.68 -40.82
C VAL A 541 6.77 -81.68 -40.15
N GLY A 542 5.52 -81.78 -40.61
CA GLY A 542 4.57 -82.82 -40.18
C GLY A 542 3.11 -82.40 -40.11
N ASP A 543 2.57 -81.78 -41.18
CA ASP A 543 1.18 -81.27 -41.26
C ASP A 543 0.82 -80.33 -40.09
N ILE A 544 1.68 -79.34 -39.84
CA ILE A 544 1.42 -78.30 -38.85
C ILE A 544 0.60 -77.19 -39.50
N GLU A 545 -0.57 -76.89 -38.95
CA GLU A 545 -1.40 -75.78 -39.41
C GLU A 545 -0.75 -74.42 -39.03
N LEU A 546 -0.24 -73.74 -40.05
CA LEU A 546 0.22 -72.36 -39.97
C LEU A 546 -0.85 -71.42 -40.51
N GLY A 547 -0.95 -70.24 -39.91
CA GLY A 547 -1.88 -69.22 -40.34
C GLY A 547 -1.32 -67.82 -40.14
N PHE A 548 -2.13 -66.84 -40.49
CA PHE A 548 -1.87 -65.45 -40.18
C PHE A 548 -3.13 -64.77 -39.67
N ASP A 549 -2.96 -63.70 -38.89
CA ASP A 549 -4.04 -62.80 -38.49
C ASP A 549 -3.58 -61.34 -38.63
N VAL A 550 -4.52 -60.41 -38.76
CA VAL A 550 -4.25 -58.98 -38.86
C VAL A 550 -4.54 -58.33 -37.51
N LEU A 551 -3.49 -57.80 -36.87
CA LEU A 551 -3.55 -57.18 -35.55
C LEU A 551 -2.86 -55.81 -35.57
N GLU A 552 -3.59 -54.76 -35.24
CA GLU A 552 -3.12 -53.36 -35.18
C GLU A 552 -2.38 -52.90 -36.45
N GLY A 553 -2.82 -53.36 -37.62
CA GLY A 553 -2.25 -53.04 -38.93
C GLY A 553 -0.99 -53.84 -39.31
N ILE A 554 -0.66 -54.88 -38.56
CA ILE A 554 0.46 -55.80 -38.84
C ILE A 554 -0.09 -57.21 -39.09
N ILE A 555 0.46 -57.88 -40.11
CA ILE A 555 0.12 -59.28 -40.39
C ILE A 555 1.01 -60.17 -39.52
N LEU A 556 0.42 -60.83 -38.52
CA LEU A 556 1.10 -61.76 -37.62
C LEU A 556 0.98 -63.18 -38.16
N VAL A 557 2.10 -63.79 -38.52
CA VAL A 557 2.20 -65.21 -38.91
C VAL A 557 2.61 -66.04 -37.70
N SER A 558 1.86 -67.09 -37.39
CA SER A 558 2.16 -68.03 -36.30
C SER A 558 1.48 -69.39 -36.56
N THR A 559 1.53 -70.30 -35.58
CA THR A 559 0.73 -71.51 -35.62
C THR A 559 -0.75 -71.18 -35.36
N THR A 560 -1.67 -71.93 -35.95
CA THR A 560 -3.12 -71.72 -35.75
C THR A 560 -3.51 -71.83 -34.27
N GLU A 561 -2.83 -72.69 -33.49
CA GLU A 561 -3.04 -72.78 -32.04
C GLU A 561 -2.62 -71.49 -31.30
N ASP A 562 -1.52 -70.86 -31.68
CA ASP A 562 -1.04 -69.61 -31.07
C ASP A 562 -1.94 -68.42 -31.46
N LEU A 563 -2.40 -68.36 -32.72
CA LEU A 563 -3.32 -67.34 -33.19
C LEU A 563 -4.67 -67.43 -32.46
N ASN A 564 -5.21 -68.64 -32.29
CA ASN A 564 -6.51 -68.84 -31.62
C ASN A 564 -6.50 -68.44 -30.14
N ARG A 565 -5.34 -68.40 -29.46
CA ARG A 565 -5.23 -67.92 -28.06
C ARG A 565 -5.48 -66.42 -27.93
N LYS A 566 -5.32 -65.64 -29.00
CA LYS A 566 -5.57 -64.19 -29.04
C LYS A 566 -6.93 -63.90 -29.67
N THR A 567 -7.99 -64.47 -29.12
CA THR A 567 -9.35 -64.27 -29.64
C THR A 567 -9.89 -62.89 -29.22
N GLU A 568 -10.27 -62.06 -30.20
CA GLU A 568 -11.00 -60.82 -29.96
C GLU A 568 -12.52 -61.03 -30.02
N VAL A 569 -13.26 -60.38 -29.10
CA VAL A 569 -14.72 -60.39 -29.12
C VAL A 569 -15.22 -59.34 -30.09
N ARG A 570 -15.70 -59.77 -31.27
CA ARG A 570 -16.32 -58.88 -32.26
C ARG A 570 -17.83 -58.77 -32.03
N VAL A 571 -18.31 -57.54 -31.92
CA VAL A 571 -19.75 -57.24 -31.83
C VAL A 571 -20.26 -56.96 -33.23
N TYR A 572 -20.96 -57.92 -33.81
CA TYR A 572 -21.68 -57.71 -35.07
C TYR A 572 -23.00 -57.02 -34.78
N ASP A 573 -23.23 -55.88 -35.44
CA ASP A 573 -24.52 -55.24 -35.42
C ASP A 573 -25.50 -56.02 -36.30
N VAL A 574 -26.24 -56.94 -35.66
CA VAL A 574 -27.25 -57.76 -36.34
C VAL A 574 -28.44 -56.94 -36.86
N ARG A 575 -28.50 -55.62 -36.63
CA ARG A 575 -29.60 -54.76 -37.14
C ARG A 575 -29.74 -54.79 -38.66
N ASP A 576 -28.66 -55.01 -39.41
CA ASP A 576 -28.72 -55.13 -40.88
C ASP A 576 -29.25 -56.50 -41.35
N LEU A 577 -29.05 -57.57 -40.57
CA LEU A 577 -29.71 -58.87 -40.80
C LEU A 577 -31.17 -58.86 -40.33
N LEU A 578 -31.50 -57.97 -39.40
CA LEU A 578 -32.85 -57.67 -38.97
C LEU A 578 -33.46 -56.59 -39.88
N LEU A 579 -33.56 -56.88 -41.18
CA LEU A 579 -34.62 -56.27 -41.99
C LEU A 579 -35.96 -56.71 -41.39
N ARG A 580 -36.42 -56.00 -40.36
CA ARG A 580 -37.83 -56.00 -40.01
C ARG A 580 -38.55 -55.38 -41.20
N ILE A 581 -39.00 -56.24 -42.12
CA ILE A 581 -40.24 -55.97 -42.83
C ILE A 581 -41.21 -55.60 -41.70
N ARG A 582 -41.66 -54.33 -41.66
CA ARG A 582 -42.79 -53.96 -40.81
C ARG A 582 -43.97 -54.79 -41.34
N SER A 583 -44.14 -56.00 -40.82
CA SER A 583 -45.44 -56.65 -40.84
C SER A 583 -46.37 -55.66 -40.15
N LEU A 584 -47.40 -55.27 -40.87
CA LEU A 584 -48.46 -54.42 -40.37
C LEU A 584 -49.07 -55.11 -39.14
N SER A 585 -48.56 -54.83 -37.95
CA SER A 585 -49.31 -55.06 -36.73
C SER A 585 -50.36 -53.96 -36.75
N VAL A 586 -51.54 -54.30 -37.27
CA VAL A 586 -52.77 -53.65 -36.85
C VAL A 586 -52.80 -53.83 -35.34
N ASP A 587 -52.46 -52.78 -34.62
CA ASP A 587 -52.69 -52.74 -33.19
C ASP A 587 -54.22 -52.74 -33.03
N GLU A 588 -54.78 -53.90 -32.67
CA GLU A 588 -56.14 -54.08 -32.18
C GLU A 588 -56.30 -53.39 -30.80
N ASN A 589 -55.98 -52.10 -30.75
CA ASN A 589 -56.37 -51.20 -29.68
C ASN A 589 -57.02 -49.92 -30.22
N MET A 590 -57.52 -49.97 -31.46
CA MET A 590 -58.61 -49.12 -31.95
C MET A 590 -59.92 -49.52 -31.24
N GLY A 591 -60.00 -49.21 -29.96
CA GLY A 591 -61.12 -49.49 -29.07
C GLY A 591 -61.12 -48.48 -27.93
N GLY A 592 -61.36 -47.20 -28.25
CA GLY A 592 -61.30 -46.12 -27.27
C GLY A 592 -61.93 -44.83 -27.78
N MET A 593 -63.23 -44.90 -28.08
CA MET A 593 -64.06 -43.75 -28.36
C MET A 593 -64.18 -42.88 -27.11
N GLY A 594 -63.25 -41.94 -26.93
CA GLY A 594 -63.24 -40.95 -25.87
C GLY A 594 -63.89 -39.64 -26.30
N MET A 595 -65.21 -39.63 -26.38
CA MET A 595 -66.01 -38.40 -26.26
C MET A 595 -65.88 -37.89 -24.82
N MET A 596 -65.19 -36.77 -24.59
CA MET A 596 -65.44 -35.83 -23.48
C MET A 596 -64.53 -34.60 -23.64
N GLY A 597 -65.11 -33.39 -23.54
CA GLY A 597 -64.31 -32.17 -23.33
C GLY A 597 -64.74 -30.90 -24.04
N MET A 598 -65.93 -30.81 -24.62
CA MET A 598 -66.59 -29.52 -24.82
C MET A 598 -67.27 -29.12 -23.51
N GLY A 599 -66.71 -28.13 -22.80
CA GLY A 599 -67.27 -27.66 -21.54
C GLY A 599 -66.42 -26.57 -20.91
N GLY A 600 -66.66 -25.31 -21.32
CA GLY A 600 -65.95 -24.15 -20.77
C GLY A 600 -66.46 -22.80 -21.28
N MET A 601 -67.74 -22.71 -21.67
CA MET A 601 -68.43 -21.42 -21.75
C MET A 601 -68.69 -20.93 -20.32
N GLY A 602 -67.80 -20.09 -19.81
CA GLY A 602 -68.08 -19.18 -18.71
C GLY A 602 -68.74 -17.92 -19.25
N MET A 603 -70.05 -17.97 -19.41
CA MET A 603 -70.88 -16.78 -19.62
C MET A 603 -70.95 -16.03 -18.28
N MET A 604 -70.33 -14.85 -18.20
CA MET A 604 -70.65 -13.84 -17.20
C MET A 604 -71.29 -12.66 -17.93
N GLY A 605 -72.61 -12.55 -17.74
CA GLY A 605 -73.24 -11.29 -17.34
C GLY A 605 -73.17 -10.13 -18.30
N MET A 606 -74.19 -10.06 -19.16
CA MET A 606 -74.72 -8.81 -19.71
C MET A 606 -74.95 -7.75 -18.62
N GLY A 607 -74.64 -6.50 -18.92
CA GLY A 607 -75.06 -5.35 -18.14
C GLY A 607 -74.60 -4.05 -18.79
N GLY A 608 -75.39 -3.54 -19.74
CA GLY A 608 -75.11 -2.27 -20.40
C GLY A 608 -75.42 -1.04 -19.54
N MET A 609 -75.24 0.11 -20.20
CA MET A 609 -75.90 1.41 -19.98
C MET A 609 -75.06 2.50 -19.29
N GLY A 610 -74.66 3.47 -20.12
CA GLY A 610 -74.76 4.92 -19.87
C GLY A 610 -74.07 5.51 -18.64
N MET A 611 -72.92 6.15 -18.84
CA MET A 611 -72.76 7.59 -19.09
C MET A 611 -71.36 7.86 -19.60
#